data_AF-A0A9E5ZSG5-F1
#
_entry.id   AF-A0A9E5ZSG5-F1
#
_cell.length_a   1.000
_cell.length_b   1.000
_cell.length_c   1.000
_cell.angle_alpha   90.00
_cell.angle_beta   90.00
_cell.angle_gamma   90.00
#
_symmetry.space_group_name_H-M   'P 1'
#
loop_
_entity.id
_entity.type
_entity.pdbx_description
1 polymer ?
#
loop_
_entity_poly.entity_id
_entity_poly.type
_entity_poly.pdbx_seq_one_letter_code
_entity_poly.pdbx_strand_id
1 'polypeptide(L)'
;MIITTNKNGITRKVVFNDSVLLVDKEDVLSFELTEPKYEIPLKLNFTFSNEGDELTTSGETKDNGSTLNLTLHKWERPNGAELIDPIDFKVDGVQFWIRFRTAAKSENSFRLFHLTIWKEI
;
A
#
# COMPACT_ATOMS: atom_id res chain seq x y z
N MET A 1 -7.16 18.27 -1.03
CA MET A 1 -6.77 17.62 -2.31
C MET A 1 -5.31 17.92 -2.57
N ILE A 2 -4.47 16.90 -2.74
CA ILE A 2 -3.03 17.05 -2.99
C ILE A 2 -2.74 16.55 -4.41
N ILE A 3 -2.08 17.39 -5.21
CA ILE A 3 -1.69 17.10 -6.60
C ILE A 3 -0.18 17.35 -6.72
N THR A 4 0.50 16.50 -7.47
CA THR A 4 1.93 16.63 -7.79
C THR A 4 2.12 16.51 -9.29
N THR A 5 3.03 17.29 -9.86
CA THR A 5 3.39 17.22 -11.28
C THR A 5 4.90 17.11 -11.39
N ASN A 6 5.39 16.16 -12.19
CA ASN A 6 6.83 15.98 -12.37
C ASN A 6 7.38 16.83 -13.52
N LYS A 7 8.71 16.85 -13.68
CA LYS A 7 9.41 17.60 -14.74
C LYS A 7 8.99 17.22 -16.18
N ASN A 8 8.34 16.08 -16.36
CA ASN A 8 7.86 15.59 -17.66
C ASN A 8 6.37 15.91 -17.87
N GLY A 9 5.73 16.67 -16.97
CA GLY A 9 4.31 17.03 -17.07
C GLY A 9 3.33 15.97 -16.57
N ILE A 10 3.80 14.81 -16.06
CA ILE A 10 2.91 13.77 -15.51
C ILE A 10 2.34 14.27 -14.19
N THR A 11 1.01 14.33 -14.12
CA THR A 11 0.26 14.79 -12.95
C THR A 11 -0.32 13.61 -12.19
N ARG A 12 -0.24 13.69 -10.85
CA ARG A 12 -0.70 12.65 -9.94
C ARG A 12 -1.52 13.28 -8.82
N LYS A 13 -2.67 12.69 -8.52
CA LYS A 13 -3.52 13.04 -7.38
C LYS A 13 -3.28 12.04 -6.26
N VAL A 14 -3.09 12.51 -5.02
CA VAL A 14 -3.19 11.65 -3.82
C VAL A 14 -4.67 11.35 -3.60
N VAL A 15 -5.05 10.07 -3.72
CA VAL A 15 -6.43 9.60 -3.53
C VAL A 15 -6.65 8.98 -2.14
N PHE A 16 -5.57 8.55 -1.49
CA PHE A 16 -5.59 8.10 -0.10
C PHE A 16 -4.25 8.41 0.59
N ASN A 17 -4.29 8.82 1.85
CA ASN A 17 -3.11 9.03 2.68
C ASN A 17 -3.51 9.00 4.16
N ASP A 18 -3.48 7.82 4.77
CA ASP A 18 -3.87 7.66 6.17
C ASP A 18 -3.13 6.50 6.85
N SER A 19 -3.22 6.46 8.18
CA SER A 19 -2.72 5.38 9.02
C SER A 19 -3.85 4.58 9.65
N VAL A 20 -3.64 3.27 9.75
CA VAL A 20 -4.46 2.36 10.54
C VAL A 20 -3.59 1.69 11.60
N LEU A 21 -4.14 1.54 12.81
CA LEU A 21 -3.57 0.72 13.86
C LEU A 21 -4.25 -0.65 13.83
N LEU A 22 -3.49 -1.69 13.49
CA LEU A 22 -3.96 -3.07 13.57
C LEU A 22 -3.90 -3.50 15.04
N VAL A 23 -5.01 -4.02 15.53
CA VAL A 23 -5.17 -4.44 16.93
C VAL A 23 -4.47 -5.76 17.22
N ASP A 24 -4.32 -6.60 16.18
CA ASP A 24 -3.41 -7.74 16.14
C ASP A 24 -2.37 -7.52 15.03
N LYS A 25 -1.10 -7.72 15.34
CA LYS A 25 0.01 -7.51 14.41
C LYS A 25 0.05 -8.55 13.28
N GLU A 26 -0.67 -9.66 13.46
CA GLU A 26 -0.88 -10.73 12.49
C GLU A 26 -2.17 -10.54 11.67
N ASP A 27 -2.96 -9.49 11.93
CA ASP A 27 -4.15 -9.17 11.13
C ASP A 27 -3.77 -8.97 9.65
N VAL A 28 -4.58 -9.55 8.76
CA VAL A 28 -4.54 -9.24 7.33
C VAL A 28 -5.24 -7.90 7.11
N LEU A 29 -4.58 -6.98 6.41
CA LEU A 29 -5.16 -5.69 6.08
C LEU A 29 -5.71 -5.71 4.65
N SER A 30 -7.01 -5.51 4.50
CA SER A 30 -7.66 -5.27 3.21
C SER A 30 -8.15 -3.84 3.13
N PHE A 31 -7.74 -3.14 2.08
CA PHE A 31 -8.18 -1.79 1.77
C PHE A 31 -8.95 -1.79 0.45
N GLU A 32 -10.14 -1.23 0.45
CA GLU A 32 -10.98 -1.09 -0.74
C GLU A 32 -11.25 0.38 -1.02
N LEU A 33 -10.76 0.87 -2.17
CA LEU A 33 -11.09 2.20 -2.66
C LEU A 33 -12.27 2.10 -3.62
N THR A 34 -13.44 2.41 -3.11
CA THR A 34 -14.68 2.51 -3.89
C THR A 34 -15.05 3.99 -4.05
N GLU A 35 -14.19 4.76 -4.73
CA GLU A 35 -14.47 6.19 -4.95
C GLU A 35 -15.53 6.31 -6.06
N PRO A 36 -16.78 6.74 -5.77
CA PRO A 36 -17.91 6.63 -6.72
C PRO A 36 -17.73 7.43 -8.01
N LYS A 37 -16.80 8.39 -8.01
CA LYS A 37 -16.50 9.26 -9.16
C LYS A 37 -15.58 8.59 -10.21
N TYR A 38 -14.93 7.48 -9.87
CA TYR A 38 -13.86 6.91 -10.69
C TYR A 38 -14.09 5.48 -11.16
N GLU A 39 -15.18 4.82 -10.74
CA GLU A 39 -15.62 3.47 -11.19
C GLU A 39 -14.57 2.35 -11.21
N ILE A 40 -13.37 2.58 -10.68
CA ILE A 40 -12.30 1.58 -10.65
C ILE A 40 -12.29 0.97 -9.26
N PRO A 41 -12.82 -0.25 -9.07
CA PRO A 41 -12.65 -0.96 -7.80
C PRO A 41 -11.16 -1.23 -7.64
N LEU A 42 -10.55 -0.67 -6.59
CA LEU A 42 -9.18 -1.01 -6.21
C LEU A 42 -9.21 -1.71 -4.86
N LYS A 43 -8.71 -2.95 -4.83
CA LYS A 43 -8.55 -3.73 -3.60
C LYS A 43 -7.07 -4.02 -3.37
N LEU A 44 -6.57 -3.60 -2.20
CA LEU A 44 -5.21 -3.87 -1.76
C LEU A 44 -5.25 -4.79 -0.55
N ASN A 45 -4.60 -5.94 -0.63
CA ASN A 45 -4.50 -6.89 0.48
C ASN A 45 -3.05 -6.98 0.93
N PHE A 46 -2.81 -6.84 2.23
CA PHE A 46 -1.49 -6.90 2.84
C PHE A 46 -1.45 -8.04 3.85
N THR A 47 -0.54 -8.98 3.63
CA THR A 47 -0.22 -10.07 4.54
C THR A 47 1.15 -9.82 5.15
N PHE A 48 1.27 -9.90 6.48
CA PHE A 48 2.56 -9.79 7.15
C PHE A 48 3.15 -11.19 7.38
N SER A 49 4.43 -11.38 7.06
CA SER A 49 5.09 -12.68 7.19
C SER A 49 6.41 -12.54 7.94
N ASN A 50 6.69 -13.50 8.81
CA ASN A 50 7.98 -13.63 9.49
C ASN A 50 9.00 -14.46 8.68
N GLU A 51 8.59 -14.98 7.52
CA GLU A 51 9.41 -15.77 6.60
C GLU A 51 9.88 -14.92 5.41
N GLY A 52 10.89 -15.41 4.67
CA GLY A 52 11.46 -14.73 3.50
C GLY A 52 12.61 -13.77 3.83
N ASP A 53 12.96 -12.92 2.86
CA ASP A 53 14.07 -11.98 2.96
C ASP A 53 13.67 -10.71 3.72
N GLU A 54 14.64 -10.13 4.41
CA GLU A 54 14.42 -8.99 5.31
C GLU A 54 13.93 -7.73 4.57
N LEU A 55 12.81 -7.17 5.02
CA LEU A 55 12.19 -5.95 4.48
C LEU A 55 11.88 -6.04 2.98
N THR A 56 11.55 -7.25 2.52
CA THR A 56 11.13 -7.47 1.14
C THR A 56 9.61 -7.52 1.02
N THR A 57 9.11 -7.16 -0.15
CA THR A 57 7.69 -7.27 -0.49
C THR A 57 7.56 -8.12 -1.74
N SER A 58 6.77 -9.18 -1.66
CA SER A 58 6.34 -9.95 -2.81
C SER A 58 4.86 -9.70 -3.07
N GLY A 59 4.39 -10.00 -4.28
CA GLY A 59 2.98 -9.80 -4.57
C GLY A 59 2.57 -10.16 -5.98
N GLU A 60 1.26 -10.14 -6.19
CA GLU A 60 0.62 -10.44 -7.46
C GLU A 60 -0.61 -9.55 -7.67
N THR A 61 -0.86 -9.20 -8.93
CA THR A 61 -2.08 -8.55 -9.37
C THR A 61 -3.08 -9.58 -9.90
N LYS A 62 -4.35 -9.44 -9.53
CA LYS A 62 -5.50 -10.22 -10.04
C LYS A 62 -6.53 -9.29 -10.66
N ASP A 63 -7.52 -9.89 -11.32
CA ASP A 63 -8.72 -9.17 -11.79
C ASP A 63 -8.39 -7.96 -12.66
N ASN A 64 -7.57 -8.16 -13.71
CA ASN A 64 -7.07 -7.10 -14.59
C ASN A 64 -6.32 -5.95 -13.89
N GLY A 65 -5.72 -6.24 -12.73
CA GLY A 65 -4.97 -5.27 -11.94
C GLY A 65 -5.76 -4.63 -10.80
N SER A 66 -7.09 -4.83 -10.76
CA SER A 66 -7.95 -4.22 -9.73
C SER A 66 -7.72 -4.75 -8.32
N THR A 67 -7.19 -5.97 -8.19
CA THR A 67 -6.80 -6.55 -6.90
C THR A 67 -5.28 -6.71 -6.83
N LEU A 68 -4.63 -6.08 -5.85
CA LEU A 68 -3.21 -6.27 -5.57
C LEU A 68 -3.04 -6.97 -4.22
N ASN A 69 -2.39 -8.14 -4.24
CA ASN A 69 -2.06 -8.89 -3.04
C ASN A 69 -0.56 -8.75 -2.77
N LEU A 70 -0.20 -8.30 -1.56
CA LEU A 70 1.17 -8.06 -1.15
C LEU A 70 1.49 -8.82 0.13
N THR A 71 2.61 -9.52 0.13
CA THR A 71 3.20 -10.13 1.33
C THR A 71 4.42 -9.33 1.76
N LEU A 72 4.38 -8.83 3.00
CA LEU A 72 5.43 -8.03 3.61
C LEU A 72 6.29 -8.93 4.52
N HIS A 73 7.47 -9.30 4.03
CA HIS A 73 8.41 -10.20 4.71
C HIS A 73 9.29 -9.47 5.73
N LYS A 74 9.17 -9.85 7.00
CA LYS A 74 9.97 -9.36 8.13
C LYS A 74 9.93 -7.84 8.34
N TRP A 75 8.78 -7.22 8.07
CA TRP A 75 8.49 -5.78 8.22
C TRP A 75 8.23 -5.31 9.67
N GLU A 76 8.73 -6.03 10.67
CA GLU A 76 8.61 -5.65 12.08
C GLU A 76 9.82 -4.81 12.50
N ARG A 77 9.65 -3.47 12.51
CA ARG A 77 10.68 -2.54 13.01
C ARG A 77 10.10 -1.59 14.06
N PRO A 78 10.69 -1.49 15.26
CA PRO A 78 10.24 -0.59 16.31
C PRO A 78 10.21 0.89 15.89
N ASN A 79 11.19 1.32 15.09
CA ASN A 79 11.30 2.69 14.58
C ASN A 79 10.56 2.89 13.23
N GLY A 80 9.92 1.82 12.77
CA GLY A 80 9.26 1.71 11.48
C GLY A 80 10.19 1.34 10.33
N ALA A 81 9.58 0.75 9.31
CA ALA A 81 10.18 0.43 8.02
C ALA A 81 9.29 1.02 6.93
N GLU A 82 9.90 1.53 5.87
CA GLU A 82 9.20 2.24 4.82
C GLU A 82 9.62 1.73 3.46
N LEU A 83 8.63 1.56 2.57
CA LEU A 83 8.89 1.29 1.17
C LEU A 83 9.41 2.57 0.52
N ILE A 84 10.67 2.54 0.07
CA ILE A 84 11.35 3.71 -0.51
C ILE A 84 10.81 3.97 -1.92
N ASP A 85 10.76 2.93 -2.74
CA ASP A 85 10.28 3.00 -4.12
C ASP A 85 8.82 2.58 -4.18
N PRO A 86 7.88 3.48 -4.55
CA PRO A 86 6.47 3.12 -4.65
C PRO A 86 6.24 1.98 -5.64
N ILE A 87 5.37 1.03 -5.27
CA ILE A 87 4.91 0.01 -6.21
C ILE A 87 3.94 0.67 -7.19
N ASP A 88 4.21 0.53 -8.47
CA ASP A 88 3.36 1.03 -9.54
C ASP A 88 2.60 -0.11 -10.21
N PHE A 89 1.35 0.15 -10.59
CA PHE A 89 0.50 -0.81 -11.28
C PHE A 89 -0.61 -0.09 -12.06
N LYS A 90 -1.25 -0.81 -12.98
CA LYS A 90 -2.35 -0.29 -13.80
C LYS A 90 -3.63 -1.05 -13.54
N VAL A 91 -4.74 -0.31 -13.51
CA VAL A 91 -6.10 -0.86 -13.47
C VAL A 91 -6.89 -0.18 -14.58
N ASP A 92 -7.41 -0.98 -15.52
CA ASP A 92 -8.17 -0.48 -16.68
C ASP A 92 -7.47 0.68 -17.43
N GLY A 93 -6.14 0.55 -17.59
CA GLY A 93 -5.30 1.54 -18.27
C GLY A 93 -4.90 2.76 -17.42
N VAL A 94 -5.48 2.93 -16.23
CA VAL A 94 -5.14 4.00 -15.29
C VAL A 94 -3.96 3.60 -14.42
N GLN A 95 -2.95 4.46 -14.35
CA GLN A 95 -1.75 4.24 -13.55
C GLN A 95 -1.96 4.66 -12.08
N PHE A 96 -1.52 3.79 -11.18
CA PHE A 96 -1.49 4.00 -9.74
C PHE A 96 -0.07 3.80 -9.20
N TRP A 97 0.16 4.40 -8.03
CA TRP A 97 1.34 4.17 -7.20
C TRP A 97 0.91 4.00 -5.75
N ILE A 98 1.55 3.09 -5.05
CA ILE A 98 1.33 2.91 -3.61
C ILE A 98 2.66 2.94 -2.86
N ARG A 99 2.61 3.51 -1.67
CA ARG A 99 3.70 3.49 -0.70
C ARG A 99 3.12 3.18 0.65
N PHE A 100 3.84 2.40 1.44
CA PHE A 100 3.45 2.12 2.80
C PHE A 100 4.64 2.19 3.76
N ARG A 101 4.30 2.43 5.02
CA ARG A 101 5.21 2.37 6.16
C ARG A 101 4.58 1.54 7.25
N THR A 102 5.34 0.63 7.84
CA THR A 102 4.93 -0.16 9.00
C THR A 102 5.72 0.30 10.22
N ALA A 103 5.13 0.18 11.41
CA ALA A 103 5.88 0.21 12.66
C ALA A 103 5.25 -0.80 13.63
N ALA A 104 6.08 -1.69 14.17
CA ALA A 104 5.67 -2.73 15.11
C ALA A 104 6.83 -3.05 16.05
N LYS A 105 6.51 -3.41 17.30
CA LYS A 105 7.48 -3.95 18.25
C LYS A 105 7.16 -5.42 18.48
N SER A 106 8.18 -6.28 18.56
CA SER A 106 8.03 -7.72 18.77
C SER A 106 7.23 -8.06 20.04
N GLU A 107 7.36 -7.23 21.07
CA GLU A 107 6.70 -7.35 22.39
C GLU A 107 5.25 -6.83 22.44
N ASN A 108 4.79 -6.13 21.39
CA ASN A 108 3.44 -5.56 21.33
C ASN A 108 2.57 -6.34 20.35
N SER A 109 1.27 -6.43 20.64
CA SER A 109 0.27 -7.01 19.74
C SER A 109 -0.16 -6.08 18.61
N PHE A 110 0.35 -4.85 18.53
CA PHE A 110 -0.15 -3.83 17.61
C PHE A 110 0.82 -3.54 16.45
N ARG A 111 0.26 -3.20 15.28
CA ARG A 111 1.03 -2.71 14.12
C ARG A 111 0.43 -1.42 13.61
N LEU A 112 1.23 -0.36 13.53
CA LEU A 112 0.86 0.84 12.79
C LEU A 112 1.18 0.64 11.30
N PHE A 113 0.22 0.91 10.44
CA PHE A 113 0.36 0.82 8.99
C PHE A 113 -0.11 2.12 8.35
N HIS A 114 0.79 2.84 7.68
CA HIS A 114 0.46 4.03 6.90
C HIS A 114 0.49 3.69 5.42
N LEU A 115 -0.55 4.09 4.69
CA LEU A 115 -0.70 3.85 3.26
C LEU A 115 -0.94 5.17 2.53
N THR A 116 -0.18 5.39 1.47
CA THR A 116 -0.41 6.47 0.50
C THR A 116 -0.67 5.87 -0.86
N ILE A 117 -1.69 6.39 -1.56
CA ILE A 117 -2.06 5.98 -2.91
C ILE A 117 -2.13 7.22 -3.79
N TRP A 118 -1.41 7.18 -4.92
CA TRP A 118 -1.50 8.16 -5.99
C TRP A 118 -2.16 7.55 -7.21
N LYS A 119 -2.87 8.40 -7.96
CA LYS A 119 -3.50 8.10 -9.24
C LYS A 119 -3.03 9.09 -10.29
N GLU A 120 -2.67 8.64 -11.48
CA GLU A 120 -2.37 9.50 -12.63
C GLU A 120 -3.63 10.20 -13.12
N ILE A 121 -3.54 11.50 -13.44
CA ILE A 121 -4.63 12.32 -13.97
C ILE A 121 -4.19 13.14 -15.18
#